data_AF-A0A937ZA02-F1
#
_entry.id   AF-A0A937ZA02-F1
#
_cell.length_a   1.000
_cell.length_b   1.000
_cell.length_c   1.000
_cell.angle_alpha   90.00
_cell.angle_beta   90.00
_cell.angle_gamma   90.00
#
_symmetry.space_group_name_H-M   'P 1'
#
loop_
_entity.id
_entity.type
_entity.pdbx_description
1 polymer ?
#
loop_
_entity_poly.entity_id
_entity_poly.type
_entity_poly.pdbx_seq_one_letter_code
_entity_poly.pdbx_strand_id
1 'polypeptide(L)' 'MAENAKTAKEKAQDRRAAEEAERRKLDRALEKGLEESFPGSDPVNVTQPAPSPADKHIERGSR' A
#
# COMPACT_ATOMS: atom_id res chain seq x y z
N MET A 1 35.97 -35.20 -12.46
CA MET A 1 35.80 -33.73 -12.46
C MET A 1 34.34 -33.25 -12.31
N ALA A 2 33.37 -34.11 -11.95
CA ALA A 2 31.94 -33.73 -11.91
C ALA A 2 31.42 -33.24 -10.55
N GLU A 3 32.23 -33.32 -9.48
CA GLU A 3 31.78 -33.12 -8.10
C GLU A 3 31.61 -31.64 -7.70
N ASN A 4 32.43 -30.75 -8.26
CA ASN A 4 32.41 -29.30 -7.94
C ASN A 4 31.17 -28.56 -8.48
N ALA A 5 30.55 -29.07 -9.54
CA ALA A 5 29.37 -28.44 -10.14
C ALA A 5 28.12 -28.63 -9.27
N LYS A 6 28.05 -29.72 -8.51
CA LYS A 6 26.91 -30.05 -7.64
C LYS A 6 26.87 -29.13 -6.43
N THR A 7 28.01 -28.91 -5.80
CA THR A 7 28.19 -28.03 -4.63
C THR A 7 27.95 -26.56 -4.96
N ALA A 8 28.30 -26.10 -6.17
CA ALA A 8 28.02 -24.74 -6.60
C ALA A 8 26.53 -24.48 -6.79
N LYS A 9 25.79 -25.47 -7.29
CA LYS A 9 24.34 -25.38 -7.52
C LYS A 9 23.55 -25.37 -6.21
N GLU A 10 23.97 -26.18 -5.24
CA GLU A 10 23.40 -26.21 -3.88
C GLU A 10 23.59 -24.86 -3.17
N LYS A 11 24.81 -24.30 -3.16
CA LYS A 11 25.06 -22.95 -2.58
C LYS A 11 24.25 -21.85 -3.24
N ALA A 12 24.07 -21.90 -4.56
CA ALA A 12 23.25 -20.92 -5.28
C ALA A 12 21.77 -21.05 -4.92
N GLN A 13 21.29 -22.26 -4.67
CA GLN A 13 19.92 -22.52 -4.24
C GLN A 13 19.69 -22.04 -2.80
N ASP A 14 20.62 -22.29 -1.89
CA ASP A 14 20.54 -21.83 -0.50
C ASP A 14 20.52 -20.30 -0.42
N ARG A 15 21.37 -19.63 -1.21
CA ARG A 15 21.40 -18.17 -1.29
C ARG A 15 20.06 -17.60 -1.80
N ARG A 16 19.47 -18.21 -2.83
CA ARG A 16 18.15 -17.78 -3.34
C ARG A 16 17.04 -17.99 -2.30
N ALA A 17 17.07 -19.08 -1.56
CA ALA A 17 16.11 -19.34 -0.50
C ALA A 17 16.24 -18.31 0.64
N ALA A 18 17.47 -17.93 1.01
CA ALA A 18 17.71 -16.88 1.99
C ALA A 18 17.24 -15.49 1.51
N GLU A 19 17.52 -15.14 0.25
CA GLU A 19 17.05 -13.90 -0.38
C GLU A 19 15.52 -13.83 -0.43
N GLU A 20 14.84 -14.94 -0.74
CA GLU A 20 13.37 -15.01 -0.75
C GLU A 20 12.77 -14.86 0.66
N ALA A 21 13.40 -15.47 1.67
CA ALA A 21 12.97 -15.36 3.05
C ALA A 21 13.06 -13.92 3.57
N GLU A 22 14.16 -13.22 3.28
CA GLU A 22 14.32 -11.80 3.61
C GLU A 22 13.32 -10.92 2.87
N ARG A 23 13.10 -11.16 1.57
CA ARG A 23 12.10 -10.42 0.80
C ARG A 23 10.70 -10.55 1.41
N ARG A 24 10.27 -11.78 1.76
CA ARG A 24 8.96 -12.01 2.40
C ARG A 24 8.81 -11.29 3.74
N LYS A 25 9.90 -11.15 4.50
CA LYS A 25 9.91 -10.42 5.78
C LYS A 25 9.74 -8.92 5.55
N LEU A 26 10.43 -8.36 4.55
CA LEU A 26 10.33 -6.95 4.18
C LEU A 26 8.94 -6.61 3.64
N ASP A 27 8.38 -7.44 2.75
CA ASP A 27 7.04 -7.23 2.20
C ASP A 27 5.97 -7.15 3.31
N ARG A 28 6.04 -8.03 4.31
CA ARG A 28 5.14 -8.00 5.48
C ARG A 28 5.30 -6.73 6.34
N ALA A 29 6.53 -6.26 6.52
CA ALA A 29 6.80 -5.05 7.30
C ALA A 29 6.27 -3.80 6.59
N LEU A 30 6.39 -3.74 5.26
CA LEU A 30 5.86 -2.67 4.44
C LEU A 30 4.32 -2.63 4.49
N GLU A 31 3.67 -3.79 4.34
CA GLU A 31 2.21 -3.89 4.37
C GLU A 31 1.63 -3.47 5.73
N LYS A 32 2.22 -3.98 6.83
CA LYS A 32 1.85 -3.58 8.19
C LYS A 32 1.99 -2.07 8.40
N GLY A 33 3.11 -1.48 7.95
CA GLY A 33 3.33 -0.05 8.06
C GLY A 33 2.33 0.77 7.24
N LEU A 34 1.88 0.26 6.09
CA LEU A 34 0.88 0.92 5.25
C LEU A 34 -0.51 0.88 5.92
N GLU A 35 -0.92 -0.26 6.47
CA GLU A 35 -2.20 -0.40 7.18
C GLU A 35 -2.30 0.51 8.42
N GLU A 36 -1.20 0.67 9.16
CA GLU A 36 -1.14 1.50 10.37
C GLU A 36 -1.02 3.01 10.08
N SER A 37 -0.53 3.39 8.90
CA SER A 37 -0.22 4.79 8.56
C SER A 37 -1.39 5.55 7.92
N PHE A 38 -2.44 4.85 7.49
CA PHE A 38 -3.59 5.47 6.88
C PHE A 38 -4.83 5.18 7.71
N PRO A 39 -5.38 6.15 8.47
CA PRO A 39 -6.79 6.05 8.85
C PRO A 39 -7.55 5.86 7.54
N GLY A 40 -8.21 4.69 7.37
CA GLY A 40 -8.82 4.29 6.11
C GLY A 40 -9.60 5.47 5.52
N SER A 41 -8.98 6.14 4.54
CA SER A 41 -9.33 7.47 4.05
C SER A 41 -10.30 8.22 4.98
N ASP A 42 -9.82 8.80 6.08
CA ASP A 42 -10.66 9.61 6.99
C ASP A 42 -11.61 10.44 6.11
N PRO A 43 -12.93 10.15 6.12
CA PRO A 43 -13.83 10.63 5.08
C PRO A 43 -13.65 12.12 4.98
N VAL A 44 -13.45 12.62 3.75
CA VAL A 44 -13.37 14.04 3.50
C VAL A 44 -14.55 14.65 4.24
N ASN A 45 -14.27 15.49 5.25
CA ASN A 45 -15.32 16.18 6.00
C ASN A 45 -15.99 17.16 5.03
N VAL A 46 -16.86 16.65 4.16
CA VAL A 46 -17.73 17.45 3.30
C VAL A 46 -18.96 17.80 4.14
N THR A 47 -18.73 18.44 5.28
CA THR A 47 -19.78 19.25 5.85
C THR A 47 -19.78 20.53 5.03
N GLN A 48 -20.73 20.65 4.12
CA GLN A 48 -21.04 21.97 3.58
C GLN A 48 -21.40 22.85 4.78
N PRO A 49 -20.77 24.01 4.95
CA PRO A 49 -21.26 24.99 5.90
C PRO A 49 -22.72 25.29 5.57
N ALA A 50 -23.51 25.63 6.60
CA ALA A 50 -24.92 25.97 6.40
C ALA A 50 -25.03 27.02 5.27
N PRO A 51 -26.02 26.87 4.35
CA PRO A 51 -26.19 27.79 3.23
C PRO A 51 -26.15 29.23 3.70
N SER A 52 -25.29 30.02 3.08
CA SER A 52 -25.16 31.43 3.34
C SER A 52 -26.37 32.19 2.76
N PRO A 53 -26.67 33.41 3.25
CA PRO A 53 -27.69 34.25 2.64
C PRO A 53 -27.45 34.55 1.14
N ALA A 54 -26.20 34.49 0.68
CA ALA A 54 -25.86 34.64 -0.74
C ALA A 54 -26.39 33.46 -1.58
N ASP A 55 -26.48 32.26 -1.00
CA ASP A 55 -26.96 31.05 -1.68
C ASP A 55 -28.48 31.08 -1.93
N LYS A 56 -29.22 31.96 -1.24
CA LYS A 56 -30.67 32.11 -1.40
C LYS A 56 -31.09 32.71 -2.75
N HIS A 57 -30.17 33.37 -3.46
CA HIS A 57 -30.43 34.07 -4.71
C HIS A 57 -30.08 33.25 -5.94
N ILE A 58 -29.64 32.00 -5.75
CA ILE A 58 -29.38 31.07 -6.85
C ILE A 58 -30.72 30.51 -7.31
N GLU A 59 -31.33 31.15 -8.31
CA GLU A 59 -32.47 30.55 -9.02
C GLU A 59 -32.02 29.25 -9.68
N ARG A 60 -32.32 28.13 -9.03
CA ARG A 60 -32.17 26.81 -9.63
C ARG A 60 -33.29 26.69 -10.66
N GLY A 61 -32.91 26.89 -11.92
CA GLY A 61 -33.80 26.98 -13.08
C GLY A 61 -34.98 26.02 -12.99
N SER A 62 -36.16 26.62 -13.11
CA SER A 62 -37.45 25.99 -13.38
C SER A 62 -37.29 24.80 -14.33
N ARG A 63 -37.72 23.62 -13.87
CA ARG A 63 -38.18 22.53 -14.73
C ARG A 63 -39.62 22.23 -14.39
#